data_AF-T0RGV8-F1
#
_entry.id   AF-T0RGV8-F1
#
_cell.length_a   1.000
_cell.length_b   1.000
_cell.length_c   1.000
_cell.angle_alpha   90.00
_cell.angle_beta   90.00
_cell.angle_gamma   90.00
#
_symmetry.space_group_name_H-M   'P 1'
#
loop_
_entity.id
_entity.type
_entity.pdbx_description
1 polymer ?
#
loop_
_entity_poly.entity_id
_entity_poly.type
_entity_poly.pdbx_seq_one_letter_code
_entity_poly.pdbx_strand_id
1 'polypeptide(L)'
;MKLILPLLLISSSYAGVTKKTIMDETYKNRNCKKTNSCDLKKFNILVKDYITTFGSDKMYGTSAHIAYETDRVSDLESYGVVQFIKGCSYTRYKNQDGSFTNLKNISREFYGSYQKFDHPEWVIDSIDVDPLYNSFDATKNRHGYYRWNDNKKSFSKNGEHYYFNEAPSYPRLYVSDYPALASADKDYAKNVSLAFKTCIYKTSDIPIVSSPEDIDFAKPIHCFDWTSSYIYDFDKKAYNRTDKIDSFCQ
;
A
#
# COMPACT_ATOMS: atom_id res chain seq x y z
N MET A 1 2.28 49.88 -39.50
CA MET A 1 2.67 49.41 -38.16
C MET A 1 1.94 48.09 -37.90
N LYS A 2 2.59 46.95 -38.14
CA LYS A 2 1.96 45.62 -37.98
C LYS A 2 2.14 45.18 -36.52
N LEU A 3 1.03 45.08 -35.80
CA LEU A 3 0.96 44.60 -34.43
C LEU A 3 1.23 43.08 -34.45
N ILE A 4 2.38 42.65 -33.92
CA ILE A 4 2.68 41.23 -33.70
C ILE A 4 2.08 40.86 -32.35
N LEU A 5 1.00 40.08 -32.38
CA LEU A 5 0.36 39.53 -31.18
C LEU A 5 1.17 38.30 -30.72
N PRO A 6 1.75 38.28 -29.51
CA PRO A 6 2.47 37.12 -29.03
C PRO A 6 1.47 36.02 -28.67
N LEU A 7 1.56 34.90 -29.38
CA LEU A 7 0.80 33.68 -29.10
C LEU A 7 1.38 33.05 -27.82
N LEU A 8 0.72 33.29 -26.67
CA LEU A 8 1.03 32.62 -25.41
C LEU A 8 0.60 31.15 -25.52
N LEU A 9 1.57 30.27 -25.81
CA LEU A 9 1.41 28.83 -25.68
C LEU A 9 1.36 28.49 -24.19
N ILE A 10 0.14 28.31 -23.67
CA ILE A 10 -0.10 27.77 -22.34
C ILE A 10 0.26 26.29 -22.41
N SER A 11 1.46 25.91 -21.97
CA SER A 11 1.85 24.51 -21.83
C SER A 11 1.08 23.91 -20.66
N SER A 12 0.03 23.16 -20.98
CA SER A 12 -0.66 22.30 -20.02
C SER A 12 0.33 21.24 -19.54
N SER A 13 0.85 21.41 -18.33
CA SER A 13 1.67 20.43 -17.65
C SER A 13 0.77 19.28 -17.20
N TYR A 14 0.65 18.24 -18.03
CA TYR A 14 -0.04 17.01 -17.63
C TYR A 14 0.85 16.21 -16.69
N ALA A 15 0.32 15.88 -15.50
CA ALA A 15 0.94 14.90 -14.63
C ALA A 15 0.87 13.53 -15.30
N GLY A 16 2.01 13.01 -15.73
CA GLY A 16 2.12 11.65 -16.27
C GLY A 16 2.29 10.64 -15.14
N VAL A 17 1.59 9.50 -15.24
CA VAL A 17 1.80 8.35 -14.35
C VAL A 17 2.21 7.14 -15.18
N THR A 18 3.42 6.64 -14.97
CA THR A 18 3.87 5.36 -15.54
C THR A 18 3.69 4.27 -14.49
N LYS A 19 3.20 3.08 -14.86
CA LYS A 19 3.01 1.95 -13.95
C LYS A 19 3.69 0.69 -14.49
N LYS A 20 4.32 -0.09 -13.61
CA LYS A 20 4.94 -1.39 -13.91
C LYS A 20 4.45 -2.42 -12.90
N THR A 21 3.83 -3.51 -13.36
CA THR A 21 3.50 -4.64 -12.49
C THR A 21 4.78 -5.32 -12.01
N ILE A 22 4.92 -5.47 -10.70
CA ILE A 22 6.03 -6.20 -10.06
C ILE A 22 5.57 -7.49 -9.40
N MET A 23 4.28 -7.60 -9.05
CA MET A 23 3.68 -8.82 -8.53
C MET A 23 2.22 -8.90 -8.99
N ASP A 24 1.79 -10.08 -9.45
CA ASP A 24 0.40 -10.40 -9.78
C ASP A 24 0.18 -11.87 -9.42
N GLU A 25 -0.19 -12.11 -8.17
CA GLU A 25 -0.29 -13.45 -7.60
C GLU A 25 -1.70 -13.76 -7.13
N THR A 26 -2.07 -15.05 -7.21
CA THR A 26 -3.37 -15.54 -6.79
C THR A 26 -3.23 -16.87 -6.05
N TYR A 27 -3.63 -16.86 -4.80
CA TYR A 27 -3.88 -18.04 -4.00
C TYR A 27 -5.28 -18.59 -4.30
N LYS A 28 -5.38 -19.87 -4.65
CA LYS A 28 -6.65 -20.59 -4.80
C LYS A 28 -6.83 -21.51 -3.59
N ASN A 29 -7.93 -21.38 -2.86
CA ASN A 29 -8.15 -22.07 -1.60
C ASN A 29 -8.58 -23.54 -1.78
N ARG A 30 -7.72 -24.37 -2.37
CA ARG A 30 -8.02 -25.77 -2.69
C ARG A 30 -8.14 -26.67 -1.46
N ASN A 31 -7.50 -26.30 -0.36
CA ASN A 31 -7.46 -27.08 0.88
C ASN A 31 -8.31 -26.45 1.99
N CYS A 32 -9.41 -25.79 1.60
CA CYS A 32 -10.26 -24.99 2.47
C CYS A 32 -10.78 -25.71 3.73
N LYS A 33 -10.89 -27.05 3.71
CA LYS A 33 -11.30 -27.85 4.88
C LYS A 33 -10.30 -27.73 6.04
N LYS A 34 -9.00 -27.53 5.75
CA LYS A 34 -7.96 -27.40 6.80
C LYS A 34 -8.11 -26.12 7.63
N THR A 35 -8.64 -25.08 7.01
CA THR A 35 -8.85 -23.75 7.61
C THR A 35 -10.34 -23.47 7.86
N ASN A 36 -11.21 -24.45 7.59
CA ASN A 36 -12.67 -24.30 7.59
C ASN A 36 -13.13 -23.04 6.83
N SER A 37 -12.61 -22.81 5.62
CA SER A 37 -12.82 -21.59 4.84
C SER A 37 -13.30 -21.86 3.42
N CYS A 38 -14.23 -22.80 3.24
CA CYS A 38 -14.59 -23.29 1.90
C CYS A 38 -15.42 -22.35 1.05
N ASP A 39 -16.04 -21.36 1.67
CA ASP A 39 -16.68 -20.22 1.00
C ASP A 39 -15.66 -19.16 0.52
N LEU A 40 -14.39 -19.21 0.91
CA LEU A 40 -13.31 -18.43 0.28
C LEU A 40 -12.76 -19.17 -0.93
N LYS A 41 -12.88 -18.57 -2.12
CA LYS A 41 -12.40 -19.17 -3.38
C LYS A 41 -10.95 -18.83 -3.66
N LYS A 42 -10.59 -17.54 -3.55
CA LYS A 42 -9.25 -17.05 -3.86
C LYS A 42 -8.93 -15.74 -3.13
N PHE A 43 -7.63 -15.51 -2.98
CA PHE A 43 -7.02 -14.30 -2.48
C PHE A 43 -5.92 -13.89 -3.46
N ASN A 44 -5.88 -12.63 -3.87
CA ASN A 44 -4.94 -12.14 -4.87
C ASN A 44 -4.32 -10.81 -4.44
N ILE A 45 -3.08 -10.60 -4.88
CA ILE A 45 -2.36 -9.35 -4.73
C ILE A 45 -1.83 -8.90 -6.08
N LEU A 46 -2.02 -7.62 -6.38
CA LEU A 46 -1.45 -6.95 -7.55
C LEU A 46 -0.65 -5.76 -7.05
N VAL A 47 0.67 -5.85 -7.18
CA VAL A 47 1.61 -4.78 -6.78
C VAL A 47 2.18 -4.14 -8.04
N LYS A 48 2.11 -2.82 -8.09
CA LYS A 48 2.64 -2.00 -9.19
C LYS A 48 3.54 -0.92 -8.65
N ASP A 49 4.72 -0.80 -9.24
CA ASP A 49 5.51 0.40 -9.11
C ASP A 49 4.92 1.48 -10.00
N TYR A 50 4.96 2.72 -9.54
CA TYR A 50 4.54 3.86 -10.32
C TYR A 50 5.51 5.03 -10.18
N ILE A 51 5.59 5.81 -11.24
CA ILE A 51 6.32 7.07 -11.28
C ILE A 51 5.30 8.15 -11.59
N THR A 52 5.18 9.12 -10.69
CA THR A 52 4.39 10.33 -10.90
C THR A 52 5.35 11.47 -11.20
N THR A 53 5.05 12.25 -12.25
CA THR A 53 5.85 13.40 -12.64
C THR A 53 5.10 14.70 -12.33
N PHE A 54 5.73 15.60 -11.59
CA PHE A 54 5.26 16.97 -11.35
C PHE A 54 6.33 17.96 -11.83
N GLY A 55 6.09 18.61 -12.97
CA GLY A 55 7.12 19.43 -13.62
C GLY A 55 8.32 18.58 -14.08
N SER A 56 9.52 18.92 -13.61
CA SER A 56 10.74 18.12 -13.82
C SER A 56 10.89 16.95 -12.83
N ASP A 57 10.14 16.98 -11.73
CA ASP A 57 10.41 16.14 -10.58
C ASP A 57 9.68 14.81 -10.71
N LYS A 58 10.39 13.74 -10.38
CA LYS A 58 9.87 12.37 -10.40
C LYS A 58 9.74 11.86 -8.99
N MET A 59 8.54 11.37 -8.67
CA MET A 59 8.26 10.68 -7.42
C MET A 59 8.01 9.20 -7.73
N TYR A 60 8.61 8.34 -6.93
CA TYR A 60 8.55 6.89 -7.09
C TYR A 60 7.72 6.31 -5.96
N GLY A 61 6.83 5.38 -6.27
CA GLY A 61 6.00 4.72 -5.27
C GLY A 61 5.55 3.36 -5.71
N THR A 62 4.93 2.65 -4.79
CA THR A 62 4.34 1.35 -5.05
C THR A 62 2.88 1.41 -4.62
N SER A 63 2.01 0.77 -5.39
CA SER A 63 0.60 0.59 -5.07
C SER A 63 0.30 -0.90 -4.98
N ALA A 64 -0.41 -1.33 -3.95
CA ALA A 64 -0.90 -2.70 -3.83
C ALA A 64 -2.42 -2.71 -3.90
N HIS A 65 -2.98 -3.63 -4.68
CA HIS A 65 -4.40 -3.95 -4.68
C HIS A 65 -4.57 -5.39 -4.21
N ILE A 66 -5.25 -5.55 -3.08
CA ILE A 66 -5.39 -6.82 -2.39
C ILE A 66 -6.86 -7.19 -2.41
N ALA A 67 -7.21 -8.30 -3.06
CA ALA A 67 -8.60 -8.69 -3.26
C ALA A 67 -8.83 -10.14 -2.90
N TYR A 68 -10.07 -10.46 -2.54
CA TYR A 68 -10.51 -11.84 -2.36
C TYR A 68 -11.89 -12.05 -2.98
N GLU A 69 -12.17 -13.31 -3.31
CA GLU A 69 -13.46 -13.72 -3.88
C GLU A 69 -14.00 -14.88 -3.04
N THR A 70 -15.27 -14.79 -2.69
CA THR A 70 -16.04 -15.81 -1.97
C THR A 70 -17.05 -16.50 -2.89
N ASP A 71 -17.74 -17.51 -2.40
CA ASP A 71 -18.83 -18.18 -3.13
C ASP A 71 -20.05 -17.28 -3.28
N ARG A 72 -20.41 -16.52 -2.25
CA ARG A 72 -21.56 -15.61 -2.24
C ARG A 72 -21.21 -14.26 -1.63
N VAL A 73 -21.98 -13.23 -2.00
CA VAL A 73 -21.85 -11.87 -1.46
C VAL A 73 -22.03 -11.87 0.06
N SER A 74 -22.94 -12.70 0.58
CA SER A 74 -23.17 -12.88 2.01
C SER A 74 -21.95 -13.40 2.79
N ASP A 75 -20.98 -14.00 2.11
CA ASP A 75 -19.82 -14.62 2.74
C ASP A 75 -18.62 -13.65 2.80
N LEU A 76 -18.73 -12.46 2.19
CA LEU A 76 -17.63 -11.49 2.08
C LEU A 76 -17.09 -11.06 3.46
N GLU A 77 -17.98 -10.70 4.38
CA GLU A 77 -17.58 -10.26 5.72
C GLU A 77 -16.99 -11.37 6.59
N SER A 78 -17.07 -12.63 6.15
CA SER A 78 -16.40 -13.75 6.84
C SER A 78 -14.88 -13.69 6.72
N TYR A 79 -14.35 -12.86 5.83
CA TYR A 79 -12.92 -12.74 5.56
C TYR A 79 -12.41 -11.31 5.66
N GLY A 80 -11.22 -11.14 6.23
CA GLY A 80 -10.57 -9.85 6.42
C GLY A 80 -9.12 -9.87 5.99
N VAL A 81 -8.65 -8.72 5.52
CA VAL A 81 -7.23 -8.50 5.19
C VAL A 81 -6.55 -7.82 6.36
N VAL A 82 -5.42 -8.36 6.79
CA VAL A 82 -4.52 -7.74 7.78
C VAL A 82 -3.17 -7.57 7.12
N GLN A 83 -2.59 -6.39 7.26
CA GLN A 83 -1.28 -6.06 6.72
C GLN A 83 -0.29 -5.90 7.87
N PHE A 84 0.91 -6.42 7.69
CA PHE A 84 2.05 -6.21 8.58
C PHE A 84 3.11 -5.43 7.82
N ILE A 85 3.86 -4.59 8.53
CA ILE A 85 4.89 -3.71 7.97
C ILE A 85 6.19 -3.81 8.78
N LYS A 86 7.32 -3.71 8.08
CA LYS A 86 8.68 -3.58 8.64
C LYS A 86 9.51 -2.63 7.75
N GLY A 87 10.44 -1.90 8.35
CA GLY A 87 11.33 -0.95 7.68
C GLY A 87 10.97 0.52 7.96
N CYS A 88 11.50 1.45 7.16
CA CYS A 88 11.37 2.87 7.43
C CYS A 88 11.30 3.76 6.17
N SER A 89 10.83 4.99 6.33
CA SER A 89 11.07 6.08 5.37
C SER A 89 11.93 7.14 6.02
N TYR A 90 12.96 7.58 5.30
CA TYR A 90 13.98 8.46 5.85
C TYR A 90 14.50 9.40 4.78
N THR A 91 15.11 10.47 5.24
CA THR A 91 15.79 11.43 4.40
C THR A 91 17.29 11.15 4.36
N ARG A 92 17.92 11.33 3.20
CA ARG A 92 19.37 11.41 3.02
C ARG A 92 19.77 12.76 2.46
N TYR A 93 20.72 13.43 3.11
CA TYR A 93 21.32 14.69 2.66
C TYR A 93 22.74 14.46 2.16
N LYS A 94 23.12 15.16 1.09
CA LYS A 94 24.51 15.27 0.65
C LYS A 94 25.13 16.53 1.27
N ASN A 95 26.15 16.34 2.12
CA ASN A 95 26.86 17.42 2.79
C ASN A 95 27.85 18.10 1.83
N GLN A 96 28.33 19.30 2.20
CA GLN A 96 29.27 20.08 1.39
C GLN A 96 30.61 19.35 1.13
N ASP A 97 31.04 18.51 2.08
CA ASP A 97 32.24 17.68 1.98
C ASP A 97 32.03 16.41 1.14
N GLY A 98 30.82 16.21 0.59
CA GLY A 98 30.44 15.03 -0.18
C GLY A 98 29.99 13.83 0.66
N SER A 99 30.04 13.91 2.00
CA SER A 99 29.51 12.88 2.90
C SER A 99 27.98 12.88 2.91
N PHE A 100 27.38 11.84 3.51
CA PHE A 100 25.93 11.71 3.60
C PHE A 100 25.44 11.66 5.05
N THR A 101 24.32 12.33 5.31
CA THR A 101 23.60 12.29 6.59
C THR A 101 22.21 11.67 6.38
N ASN A 102 21.87 10.61 7.11
CA ASN A 102 20.54 10.00 7.09
C ASN A 102 19.73 10.42 8.33
N LEU A 103 18.47 10.83 8.15
CA LEU A 103 17.56 11.23 9.22
C LEU A 103 16.21 10.53 9.11
N LYS A 104 15.76 9.89 10.21
CA LYS A 104 14.40 9.36 10.37
C LYS A 104 13.44 10.48 10.78
N ASN A 105 13.16 11.38 9.84
CA ASN A 105 12.35 12.60 10.04
C ASN A 105 11.01 12.56 9.28
N ILE A 106 10.66 11.43 8.67
CA ILE A 106 9.36 11.23 8.04
C ILE A 106 8.41 10.68 9.08
N SER A 107 7.22 11.28 9.21
CA SER A 107 6.17 10.82 10.11
C SER A 107 5.01 10.19 9.35
N ARG A 108 4.29 9.29 10.00
CA ARG A 108 3.02 8.72 9.54
C ARG A 108 2.04 8.63 10.71
N GLU A 109 0.75 8.57 10.38
CA GLU A 109 -0.26 8.14 11.32
C GLU A 109 -0.12 6.63 11.58
N PHE A 110 -0.25 6.25 12.84
CA PHE A 110 -0.15 4.88 13.32
C PHE A 110 -0.79 4.77 14.72
N TYR A 111 -1.75 3.85 14.89
CA TYR A 111 -2.44 3.60 16.16
C TYR A 111 -2.92 4.88 16.89
N GLY A 112 -3.61 5.76 16.18
CA GLY A 112 -4.24 6.97 16.72
C GLY A 112 -3.29 8.13 16.99
N SER A 113 -2.02 8.05 16.56
CA SER A 113 -1.03 9.12 16.77
C SER A 113 -0.10 9.28 15.55
N TYR A 114 0.59 10.42 15.48
CA TYR A 114 1.66 10.63 14.51
C TYR A 114 2.99 10.25 15.14
N GLN A 115 3.68 9.30 14.51
CA GLN A 115 5.01 8.85 14.91
C GLN A 115 5.96 8.79 13.73
N LYS A 116 7.25 8.60 13.99
CA LYS A 116 8.23 8.38 12.92
C LYS A 116 7.84 7.15 12.12
N PHE A 117 8.01 7.22 10.80
CA PHE A 117 7.81 6.09 9.90
C PHE A 117 9.02 5.16 9.99
N ASP A 118 9.12 4.47 11.12
CA ASP A 118 10.24 3.61 11.49
C ASP A 118 9.74 2.39 12.28
N HIS A 119 9.78 1.23 11.64
CA HIS A 119 9.30 -0.05 12.17
C HIS A 119 10.43 -1.09 12.05
N PRO A 120 11.40 -1.11 12.97
CA PRO A 120 12.53 -2.04 12.89
C PRO A 120 12.09 -3.50 13.01
N GLU A 121 10.94 -3.76 13.65
CA GLU A 121 10.31 -5.08 13.70
C GLU A 121 8.99 -5.12 12.94
N TRP A 122 8.53 -6.35 12.67
CA TRP A 122 7.20 -6.56 12.10
C TRP A 122 6.13 -6.10 13.10
N VAL A 123 5.27 -5.22 12.63
CA VAL A 123 4.10 -4.75 13.37
C VAL A 123 2.86 -4.80 12.49
N ILE A 124 1.69 -4.79 13.09
CA ILE A 124 0.42 -4.61 12.37
C ILE A 124 0.41 -3.20 11.75
N ASP A 125 0.10 -3.13 10.47
CA ASP A 125 0.02 -1.89 9.72
C ASP A 125 -1.39 -1.31 9.81
N SER A 126 -1.68 -0.59 10.89
CA SER A 126 -2.95 0.10 11.09
C SER A 126 -2.79 1.55 11.53
N ILE A 127 -3.76 2.39 11.16
CA ILE A 127 -3.87 3.76 11.64
C ILE A 127 -4.61 3.84 12.99
N ASP A 128 -5.38 2.81 13.35
CA ASP A 128 -6.14 2.73 14.60
C ASP A 128 -5.92 1.37 15.28
N VAL A 129 -6.71 1.08 16.31
CA VAL A 129 -6.56 -0.16 17.09
C VAL A 129 -7.14 -1.41 16.39
N ASP A 130 -7.98 -1.24 15.37
CA ASP A 130 -8.53 -2.35 14.58
C ASP A 130 -7.45 -2.82 13.59
N PRO A 131 -6.96 -4.07 13.70
CA PRO A 131 -5.93 -4.59 12.81
C PRO A 131 -6.47 -4.93 11.41
N LEU A 132 -7.79 -4.92 11.19
CA LEU A 132 -8.36 -5.10 9.87
C LEU A 132 -7.97 -3.92 8.98
N TYR A 133 -7.20 -4.21 7.93
CA TYR A 133 -6.69 -3.19 7.04
C TYR A 133 -7.82 -2.47 6.31
N ASN A 134 -7.79 -1.14 6.29
CA ASN A 134 -8.87 -0.26 5.83
C ASN A 134 -10.22 -0.57 6.53
N SER A 135 -10.20 -0.77 7.84
CA SER A 135 -11.40 -0.81 8.67
C SER A 135 -12.19 0.51 8.60
N PHE A 136 -13.51 0.46 8.79
CA PHE A 136 -14.37 1.66 8.88
C PHE A 136 -14.86 1.93 10.31
N ASP A 137 -15.74 1.06 10.82
CA ASP A 137 -16.21 1.10 12.20
C ASP A 137 -16.09 -0.30 12.78
N ALA A 138 -15.15 -0.46 13.72
CA ALA A 138 -14.80 -1.72 14.35
C ALA A 138 -16.01 -2.46 14.97
N THR A 139 -17.06 -1.72 15.34
CA THR A 139 -18.24 -2.22 16.08
C THR A 139 -19.47 -2.43 15.22
N LYS A 140 -19.55 -1.81 14.04
CA LYS A 140 -20.75 -1.84 13.20
C LYS A 140 -20.53 -2.41 11.81
N ASN A 141 -19.46 -1.98 11.14
CA ASN A 141 -19.17 -2.37 9.77
C ASN A 141 -17.67 -2.25 9.54
N ARG A 142 -16.94 -3.31 9.90
CA ARG A 142 -15.48 -3.37 9.76
C ARG A 142 -15.06 -3.26 8.29
N HIS A 143 -15.82 -3.84 7.38
CA HIS A 143 -15.52 -3.87 5.94
C HIS A 143 -15.97 -2.62 5.19
N GLY A 144 -16.48 -1.59 5.86
CA GLY A 144 -17.13 -0.46 5.19
C GLY A 144 -16.27 0.17 4.09
N TYR A 145 -14.98 0.40 4.34
CA TYR A 145 -14.05 0.98 3.36
C TYR A 145 -13.45 0.00 2.35
N TYR A 146 -13.87 -1.27 2.37
CA TYR A 146 -13.53 -2.20 1.32
C TYR A 146 -14.24 -1.77 0.03
N ARG A 147 -13.64 -2.11 -1.10
CA ARG A 147 -14.07 -1.61 -2.41
C ARG A 147 -14.44 -2.73 -3.34
N TRP A 148 -15.26 -2.41 -4.33
CA TRP A 148 -15.54 -3.26 -5.49
C TRP A 148 -15.72 -2.37 -6.72
N ASN A 149 -15.70 -2.97 -7.91
CA ASN A 149 -15.80 -2.22 -9.16
C ASN A 149 -16.89 -2.76 -10.09
N ASP A 150 -17.50 -1.93 -10.93
CA ASP A 150 -18.44 -2.42 -11.96
C ASP A 150 -17.79 -3.51 -12.83
N ASN A 151 -16.53 -3.27 -13.21
CA ASN A 151 -15.68 -4.28 -13.83
C ASN A 151 -14.84 -5.00 -12.77
N LYS A 152 -15.21 -6.24 -12.44
CA LYS A 152 -14.50 -7.10 -11.47
C LYS A 152 -13.01 -7.38 -11.74
N LYS A 153 -12.51 -7.06 -12.93
CA LYS A 153 -11.10 -7.19 -13.31
C LYS A 153 -10.32 -5.87 -13.20
N SER A 154 -10.99 -4.79 -12.83
CA SER A 154 -10.43 -3.44 -12.73
C SER A 154 -10.25 -3.03 -11.26
N PHE A 155 -9.23 -2.21 -11.03
CA PHE A 155 -9.02 -1.45 -9.79
C PHE A 155 -8.98 0.06 -10.09
N SER A 156 -9.63 0.48 -11.18
CA SER A 156 -9.71 1.88 -11.57
C SER A 156 -10.66 2.62 -10.63
N LYS A 157 -10.38 3.89 -10.34
CA LYS A 157 -11.33 4.76 -9.63
C LYS A 157 -12.65 4.94 -10.40
N ASN A 158 -12.62 4.81 -11.73
CA ASN A 158 -13.82 4.87 -12.55
C ASN A 158 -14.62 3.57 -12.35
N GLY A 159 -15.84 3.71 -11.81
CA GLY A 159 -16.70 2.60 -11.44
C GLY A 159 -16.24 1.86 -10.19
N GLU A 160 -15.51 2.53 -9.29
CA GLU A 160 -15.20 2.04 -7.94
C GLU A 160 -16.33 2.42 -6.98
N HIS A 161 -16.70 1.48 -6.12
CA HIS A 161 -17.72 1.65 -5.08
C HIS A 161 -17.16 1.22 -3.73
N TYR A 162 -17.61 1.88 -2.68
CA TYR A 162 -17.34 1.45 -1.31
C TYR A 162 -18.43 0.53 -0.81
N TYR A 163 -18.04 -0.51 -0.07
CA TYR A 163 -18.96 -1.50 0.48
C TYR A 163 -19.97 -0.90 1.46
N PHE A 164 -19.60 0.15 2.20
CA PHE A 164 -20.53 0.86 3.10
C PHE A 164 -21.68 1.58 2.37
N ASN A 165 -21.49 1.92 1.09
CA ASN A 165 -22.50 2.63 0.28
C ASN A 165 -23.44 1.66 -0.43
N GLU A 166 -22.87 0.58 -0.99
CA GLU A 166 -23.60 -0.34 -1.84
C GLU A 166 -22.99 -1.74 -1.78
N ALA A 167 -23.86 -2.75 -1.66
CA ALA A 167 -23.45 -4.15 -1.72
C ALA A 167 -23.01 -4.53 -3.16
N PRO A 168 -21.95 -5.33 -3.32
CA PRO A 168 -21.45 -5.69 -4.64
C PRO A 168 -22.40 -6.66 -5.34
N SER A 169 -22.50 -6.54 -6.66
CA SER A 169 -23.26 -7.47 -7.51
C SER A 169 -22.59 -8.84 -7.68
N TYR A 170 -21.37 -9.01 -7.17
CA TYR A 170 -20.60 -10.25 -7.23
C TYR A 170 -19.73 -10.42 -5.96
N PRO A 171 -19.35 -11.65 -5.59
CA PRO A 171 -18.75 -11.94 -4.30
C PRO A 171 -17.25 -11.64 -4.25
N ARG A 172 -16.85 -10.37 -4.45
CA ARG A 172 -15.45 -9.95 -4.36
C ARG A 172 -15.32 -8.53 -3.82
N LEU A 173 -14.39 -8.38 -2.87
CA LEU A 173 -13.96 -7.10 -2.33
C LEU A 173 -12.45 -6.94 -2.49
N TYR A 174 -11.98 -5.70 -2.39
CA TYR A 174 -10.56 -5.40 -2.32
C TYR A 174 -10.25 -4.19 -1.43
N VAL A 175 -9.01 -4.13 -0.97
CA VAL A 175 -8.38 -2.98 -0.33
C VAL A 175 -7.20 -2.51 -1.18
N SER A 176 -6.76 -1.27 -0.97
CA SER A 176 -5.60 -0.72 -1.66
C SER A 176 -4.66 -0.06 -0.68
N ASP A 177 -3.36 -0.16 -0.94
CA ASP A 177 -2.31 0.51 -0.20
C ASP A 177 -1.41 1.35 -1.12
N TYR A 178 -0.96 2.48 -0.60
CA TYR A 178 -0.04 3.44 -1.21
C TYR A 178 0.93 3.95 -0.12
N PRO A 179 1.88 3.11 0.33
CA PRO A 179 2.50 3.27 1.65
C PRO A 179 3.39 4.51 1.77
N ALA A 180 4.20 4.81 0.76
CA ALA A 180 5.04 6.00 0.74
C ALA A 180 5.52 6.34 -0.68
N LEU A 181 5.87 7.62 -0.86
CA LEU A 181 6.54 8.15 -2.05
C LEU A 181 8.00 8.50 -1.74
N ALA A 182 8.90 8.04 -2.58
CA ALA A 182 10.29 8.47 -2.65
C ALA A 182 10.44 9.63 -3.64
N SER A 183 11.28 10.60 -3.32
CA SER A 183 11.51 11.80 -4.15
C SER A 183 12.88 12.39 -3.87
N ALA A 184 13.51 13.01 -4.85
CA ALA A 184 14.84 13.60 -4.66
C ALA A 184 14.90 14.99 -5.26
N ASP A 185 15.77 15.79 -4.67
CA ASP A 185 16.21 17.10 -5.14
C ASP A 185 17.76 17.09 -5.14
N LYS A 186 18.39 18.21 -5.48
CA LYS A 186 19.83 18.35 -5.70
C LYS A 186 20.68 17.77 -4.56
N ASP A 187 20.36 18.13 -3.32
CA ASP A 187 21.18 17.82 -2.14
C ASP A 187 20.42 16.97 -1.11
N TYR A 188 19.24 16.47 -1.46
CA TYR A 188 18.30 15.78 -0.58
C TYR A 188 17.55 14.65 -1.30
N ALA A 189 17.32 13.54 -0.61
CA ALA A 189 16.46 12.46 -1.10
C ALA A 189 15.61 11.85 0.02
N LYS A 190 14.30 11.73 -0.21
CA LYS A 190 13.39 10.91 0.59
C LYS A 190 13.42 9.48 0.08
N ASN A 191 13.98 8.58 0.88
CA ASN A 191 14.03 7.16 0.61
C ASN A 191 12.86 6.44 1.27
N VAL A 192 12.50 5.31 0.66
CA VAL A 192 11.51 4.38 1.21
C VAL A 192 12.17 3.01 1.26
N SER A 193 12.07 2.32 2.39
CA SER A 193 12.53 0.94 2.51
C SER A 193 11.59 0.17 3.42
N LEU A 194 10.52 -0.35 2.81
CA LEU A 194 9.43 -1.03 3.50
C LEU A 194 9.24 -2.43 2.93
N ALA A 195 9.04 -3.38 3.83
CA ALA A 195 8.56 -4.71 3.53
C ALA A 195 7.19 -4.89 4.16
N PHE A 196 6.35 -5.65 3.46
CA PHE A 196 4.98 -5.92 3.83
C PHE A 196 4.72 -7.41 3.80
N LYS A 197 3.84 -7.84 4.70
CA LYS A 197 3.21 -9.14 4.66
C LYS A 197 1.71 -8.91 4.74
N THR A 198 0.99 -9.22 3.69
CA THR A 198 -0.46 -9.01 3.64
C THR A 198 -1.15 -10.36 3.63
N CYS A 199 -1.99 -10.59 4.64
CA CYS A 199 -2.59 -11.86 4.94
C CYS A 199 -4.11 -11.79 4.91
N ILE A 200 -4.75 -12.91 4.54
CA ILE A 200 -6.19 -13.09 4.67
C ILE A 200 -6.50 -14.01 5.85
N TYR A 201 -7.43 -13.57 6.69
CA TYR A 201 -7.92 -14.27 7.86
C TYR A 201 -9.43 -14.44 7.75
N LYS A 202 -9.98 -15.33 8.58
CA LYS A 202 -11.39 -15.22 8.93
C LYS A 202 -11.58 -14.00 9.82
N THR A 203 -12.60 -13.20 9.57
CA THR A 203 -12.88 -12.00 10.38
C THR A 203 -13.10 -12.35 11.85
N SER A 204 -13.69 -13.51 12.15
CA SER A 204 -13.88 -14.01 13.53
C SER A 204 -12.60 -14.19 14.32
N ASP A 205 -11.48 -14.38 13.62
CA ASP A 205 -10.17 -14.65 14.23
C ASP A 205 -9.35 -13.35 14.37
N ILE A 206 -9.81 -12.24 13.77
CA ILE A 206 -9.17 -10.93 13.86
C ILE A 206 -9.76 -10.17 15.05
N PRO A 207 -8.96 -9.80 16.07
CA PRO A 207 -9.48 -9.05 17.20
C PRO A 207 -10.01 -7.68 16.75
N ILE A 208 -10.93 -7.11 17.54
CA ILE A 208 -11.49 -5.76 17.28
C ILE A 208 -10.49 -4.68 17.70
N VAL A 209 -9.64 -4.99 18.69
CA VAL A 209 -8.64 -4.09 19.27
C VAL A 209 -7.34 -4.90 19.38
N SER A 210 -6.24 -4.30 18.95
CA SER A 210 -4.89 -4.88 19.00
C SER A 210 -3.87 -3.83 19.45
N SER A 211 -2.67 -4.27 19.80
CA SER A 211 -1.45 -3.46 19.78
C SER A 211 -0.66 -3.73 18.49
N PRO A 212 0.29 -2.85 18.13
CA PRO A 212 1.17 -3.06 16.97
C PRO A 212 1.90 -4.42 16.98
N GLU A 213 2.28 -4.90 18.16
CA GLU A 213 3.10 -6.09 18.36
C GLU A 213 2.29 -7.39 18.42
N ASP A 214 0.95 -7.32 18.41
CA ASP A 214 0.05 -8.48 18.49
C ASP A 214 0.03 -9.31 17.19
N ILE A 215 1.18 -9.53 16.54
CA ILE A 215 1.28 -10.09 15.19
C ILE A 215 0.90 -11.57 15.08
N ASP A 216 0.76 -12.26 16.21
CA ASP A 216 0.43 -13.70 16.30
C ASP A 216 -0.99 -13.97 16.83
N PHE A 217 -1.93 -13.02 16.68
CA PHE A 217 -3.31 -13.16 17.18
C PHE A 217 -4.06 -14.38 16.60
N ALA A 218 -3.71 -14.82 15.39
CA ALA A 218 -4.29 -15.98 14.74
C ALA A 218 -3.38 -16.54 13.63
N LYS A 219 -3.69 -17.74 13.14
CA LYS A 219 -3.02 -18.30 11.95
C LYS A 219 -3.71 -17.82 10.67
N PRO A 220 -2.99 -17.19 9.72
CA PRO A 220 -3.57 -16.77 8.46
C PRO A 220 -3.96 -17.95 7.57
N ILE A 221 -4.95 -17.74 6.71
CA ILE A 221 -5.28 -18.69 5.65
C ILE A 221 -4.19 -18.66 4.57
N HIS A 222 -3.73 -17.47 4.20
CA HIS A 222 -2.63 -17.24 3.27
C HIS A 222 -2.03 -15.84 3.46
N CYS A 223 -0.76 -15.67 3.07
CA CYS A 223 -0.07 -14.39 3.08
C CYS A 223 0.74 -14.21 1.80
N PHE A 224 0.89 -12.96 1.38
CA PHE A 224 1.84 -12.53 0.36
C PHE A 224 2.86 -11.59 0.99
N ASP A 225 4.13 -11.83 0.69
CA ASP A 225 5.21 -10.92 1.04
C ASP A 225 5.50 -10.00 -0.15
N TRP A 226 5.63 -8.70 0.07
CA TRP A 226 5.93 -7.72 -0.96
C TRP A 226 6.69 -6.51 -0.41
N THR A 227 7.23 -5.66 -1.29
CA THR A 227 8.11 -4.56 -0.90
C THR A 227 7.75 -3.25 -1.59
N SER A 228 8.03 -2.15 -0.91
CA SER A 228 8.13 -0.81 -1.48
C SER A 228 9.48 -0.26 -1.05
N SER A 229 10.51 -0.35 -1.90
CA SER A 229 11.82 0.20 -1.57
C SER A 229 12.50 0.88 -2.74
N TYR A 230 12.84 2.14 -2.51
CA TYR A 230 13.48 3.06 -3.43
C TYR A 230 14.57 3.81 -2.68
N ILE A 231 15.82 3.50 -3.01
CA ILE A 231 17.01 4.13 -2.41
C ILE A 231 17.71 4.98 -3.46
N TYR A 232 17.88 6.26 -3.17
CA TYR A 232 18.49 7.21 -4.07
C TYR A 232 20.01 7.05 -4.13
N ASP A 233 20.53 6.95 -5.34
CA ASP A 233 21.95 6.96 -5.67
C ASP A 233 22.29 8.36 -6.21
N PHE A 234 23.01 9.15 -5.40
CA PHE A 234 23.38 10.53 -5.73
C PHE A 234 24.39 10.64 -6.88
N ASP A 235 25.17 9.58 -7.14
CA ASP A 235 26.15 9.58 -8.22
C ASP A 235 25.45 9.33 -9.57
N LYS A 236 24.50 8.38 -9.57
CA LYS A 236 23.67 8.09 -10.76
C LYS A 236 22.48 9.03 -10.92
N LYS A 237 22.17 9.82 -9.90
CA LYS A 237 20.98 10.68 -9.80
C LYS A 237 19.67 9.93 -10.08
N ALA A 238 19.57 8.72 -9.52
CA ALA A 238 18.45 7.82 -9.79
C ALA A 238 18.07 7.00 -8.55
N TYR A 239 16.79 6.62 -8.48
CA TYR A 239 16.31 5.66 -7.50
C TYR A 239 16.61 4.22 -7.94
N ASN A 240 17.19 3.43 -7.04
CA ASN A 240 17.32 2.00 -7.18
C ASN A 240 16.17 1.30 -6.45
N ARG A 241 15.42 0.45 -7.16
CA ARG A 241 14.44 -0.45 -6.55
C ARG A 241 15.16 -1.68 -5.98
N THR A 242 14.84 -2.06 -4.75
CA THR A 242 15.39 -3.25 -4.08
C THR A 242 14.28 -4.03 -3.36
N ASP A 243 14.46 -5.32 -3.18
CA ASP A 243 13.57 -6.16 -2.36
C ASP A 243 14.10 -6.36 -0.93
N LYS A 244 15.23 -5.73 -0.59
CA LYS A 244 15.84 -5.79 0.73
C LYS A 244 15.56 -4.50 1.50
N ILE A 245 15.29 -4.64 2.79
CA ILE A 245 15.26 -3.51 3.72
C ILE A 245 16.67 -2.93 3.86
N ASP A 246 16.81 -1.62 3.65
CA ASP A 246 18.05 -0.88 3.83
C ASP A 246 18.54 -1.05 5.27
N SER A 247 19.84 -1.21 5.47
CA SER A 247 20.44 -1.41 6.80
C SER A 247 20.12 -0.26 7.77
N PHE A 248 19.83 0.95 7.29
CA PHE A 248 19.41 2.07 8.11
C PHE A 248 18.00 1.91 8.70
N CYS A 249 17.19 1.03 8.11
CA CYS A 249 15.83 0.69 8.52
C CYS A 249 15.73 -0.67 9.22
N GLN A 250 16.86 -1.31 9.54
CA GLN A 250 16.92 -2.55 10.34
C GLN A 250 17.14 -2.24 11.82
#